data_AF-A0AAN6YZX8-F1
#
_entry.id   AF-A0AAN6YZX8-F1
#
_cell.length_a   1.000
_cell.length_b   1.000
_cell.length_c   1.000
_cell.angle_alpha   90.00
_cell.angle_beta   90.00
_cell.angle_gamma   90.00
#
_symmetry.space_group_name_H-M   'P 1'
#
loop_
_entity.id
_entity.type
_entity.pdbx_description
1 polymer ?
#
loop_
_entity_poly.entity_id
_entity_poly.type
_entity_poly.pdbx_seq_one_letter_code
_entity_poly.pdbx_strand_id
1 'polypeptide(L)'
;MPAVLSSFTWKDSQLKLTQESYEKCTTDLEYTAWIVNELCQCRFAPVAKILHENKAVQRLFTPREYFIQGEATTAKPKFDTQTRATSLAVYIFTPTQDQNPKCKQCNSFQSRGPASDCRVPTTKHGAGACTNCYYSGQSTACSLRIAAKQEQVEESAKKEKERFEMYTSDQLDELPEELLEEWAQMVKDEIKNKRSAGDVRLRSAGRKKGGWGNREQEN
;
A
#
# COMPACT_ATOMS: atom_id res chain seq x y z
N MET A 1 -21.76 -13.30 8.81
CA MET A 1 -22.91 -12.73 8.08
C MET A 1 -22.38 -11.63 7.15
N PRO A 2 -22.85 -11.54 5.90
CA PRO A 2 -22.48 -10.43 5.01
C PRO A 2 -22.92 -9.10 5.64
N ALA A 3 -22.11 -8.06 5.49
CA ALA A 3 -22.50 -6.73 5.95
C ALA A 3 -23.66 -6.22 5.09
N VAL A 4 -24.53 -5.39 5.67
CA VAL A 4 -25.64 -4.74 4.96
C VAL A 4 -25.36 -3.24 4.92
N LEU A 5 -25.67 -2.58 3.81
CA LEU A 5 -25.40 -1.15 3.60
C LEU A 5 -25.95 -0.26 4.73
N SER A 6 -27.13 -0.58 5.27
CA SER A 6 -27.75 0.17 6.37
C SER A 6 -26.97 0.11 7.70
N SER A 7 -26.01 -0.80 7.83
CA SER A 7 -25.12 -0.88 9.01
C SER A 7 -23.99 0.15 8.99
N PHE A 8 -23.83 0.91 7.90
CA PHE A 8 -22.77 1.90 7.75
C PHE A 8 -23.33 3.32 7.88
N THR A 9 -22.53 4.22 8.42
CA THR A 9 -22.94 5.61 8.70
C THR A 9 -21.96 6.63 8.13
N TRP A 10 -22.47 7.79 7.72
CA TRP A 10 -21.70 8.98 7.38
C TRP A 10 -22.28 10.17 8.15
N LYS A 11 -21.46 10.82 9.01
CA LYS A 11 -21.91 11.91 9.89
C LYS A 11 -23.23 11.58 10.59
N ASP A 12 -23.27 10.45 11.29
CA ASP A 12 -24.41 9.94 12.06
C ASP A 12 -25.65 9.53 11.24
N SER A 13 -25.63 9.70 9.91
CA SER A 13 -26.70 9.27 9.01
C SER A 13 -26.39 7.90 8.40
N GLN A 14 -27.36 6.99 8.40
CA GLN A 14 -27.22 5.69 7.73
C GLN A 14 -27.05 5.88 6.22
N LEU A 15 -26.13 5.12 5.62
CA LEU A 15 -26.02 5.04 4.18
C LEU A 15 -27.27 4.37 3.58
N LYS A 16 -27.77 4.96 2.49
CA LYS A 16 -28.88 4.41 1.71
C LYS A 16 -28.46 4.34 0.24
N LEU A 17 -28.80 3.24 -0.42
CA LEU A 17 -28.62 3.13 -1.85
C LEU A 17 -29.76 3.90 -2.54
N THR A 18 -29.43 5.06 -3.11
CA THR A 18 -30.41 5.89 -3.83
C THR A 18 -30.42 5.61 -5.33
N GLN A 19 -29.31 5.08 -5.87
CA GLN A 19 -29.13 4.83 -7.30
C GLN A 19 -28.88 3.34 -7.56
N GLU A 20 -29.54 2.82 -8.60
CA GLU A 20 -29.41 1.42 -9.02
C GLU A 20 -28.09 1.14 -9.75
N SER A 21 -27.50 2.16 -10.37
CA SER A 21 -26.27 2.03 -11.15
C SER A 21 -25.30 3.16 -10.86
N TYR A 22 -24.02 2.88 -11.07
CA TYR A 22 -22.92 3.82 -10.84
C TYR A 22 -23.06 5.08 -11.71
N GLU A 23 -23.51 4.91 -12.96
CA GLU A 23 -23.63 5.98 -13.95
C GLU A 23 -24.74 6.99 -13.62
N LYS A 24 -25.71 6.60 -12.78
CA LYS A 24 -26.78 7.48 -12.30
C LYS A 24 -26.38 8.29 -11.05
N CYS A 25 -25.23 7.99 -10.45
CA CYS A 25 -24.75 8.72 -9.28
C CYS A 25 -24.28 10.13 -9.66
N THR A 26 -24.70 11.11 -8.88
CA THR A 26 -24.40 12.53 -9.13
C THR A 26 -23.62 13.18 -7.99
N THR A 27 -23.70 12.62 -6.78
CA THR A 27 -22.99 13.14 -5.60
C THR A 27 -22.00 12.11 -5.05
N ASP A 28 -20.96 12.60 -4.39
CA ASP A 28 -19.95 11.75 -3.72
C ASP A 28 -20.59 10.78 -2.70
N LEU A 29 -21.70 11.18 -2.05
CA LEU A 29 -22.42 10.31 -1.13
C LEU A 29 -23.09 9.14 -1.86
N GLU A 30 -23.69 9.38 -3.03
CA GLU A 30 -24.30 8.33 -3.84
C GLU A 30 -23.25 7.35 -4.38
N TYR A 31 -22.13 7.88 -4.89
CA TYR A 31 -21.00 7.07 -5.32
C TYR A 31 -20.45 6.21 -4.17
N THR A 32 -20.31 6.80 -2.98
CA THR A 32 -19.86 6.09 -1.78
C THR A 32 -20.83 4.99 -1.39
N ALA A 33 -22.13 5.28 -1.34
CA ALA A 33 -23.16 4.31 -0.98
C ALA A 33 -23.19 3.12 -1.96
N TRP A 34 -23.07 3.40 -3.27
CA TRP A 34 -22.99 2.37 -4.30
C TRP A 34 -21.74 1.50 -4.12
N ILE A 35 -20.56 2.11 -3.92
CA ILE A 35 -19.31 1.36 -3.70
C ILE A 35 -19.39 0.52 -2.43
N VAL A 36 -19.91 1.04 -1.32
CA VAL A 36 -20.07 0.28 -0.08
C VAL A 36 -21.02 -0.89 -0.29
N ASN A 37 -22.10 -0.72 -1.06
CA ASN A 37 -23.00 -1.81 -1.43
C ASN A 37 -22.28 -2.91 -2.21
N GLU A 38 -21.46 -2.56 -3.20
CA GLU A 38 -20.63 -3.53 -3.95
C GLU A 38 -19.62 -4.23 -3.04
N LEU A 39 -18.97 -3.49 -2.13
CA LEU A 39 -18.03 -4.06 -1.17
C LEU A 39 -18.71 -5.04 -0.20
N CYS A 40 -19.97 -4.80 0.19
CA CYS A 40 -20.74 -5.74 1.02
C CYS A 40 -21.01 -7.07 0.33
N GLN A 41 -21.09 -7.07 -1.00
CA GLN A 41 -21.31 -8.26 -1.82
C GLN A 41 -19.99 -8.97 -2.20
N CYS A 42 -18.84 -8.32 -1.98
CA CYS A 42 -17.53 -8.88 -2.28
C CYS A 42 -17.21 -10.10 -1.40
N ARG A 43 -16.61 -11.13 -2.01
CA ARG A 43 -16.21 -12.38 -1.33
C ARG A 43 -14.80 -12.34 -0.71
N PHE A 44 -14.11 -11.21 -0.81
CA PHE A 44 -12.72 -11.10 -0.38
C PHE A 44 -12.63 -10.92 1.14
N ALA A 45 -11.96 -11.85 1.83
CA ALA A 45 -11.83 -11.83 3.28
C ALA A 45 -11.24 -10.53 3.86
N PRO A 46 -10.22 -9.88 3.24
CA PRO A 46 -9.73 -8.60 3.73
C PRO A 46 -10.77 -7.47 3.70
N VAL A 47 -11.65 -7.46 2.69
CA VAL A 47 -12.74 -6.49 2.59
C VAL A 47 -13.74 -6.74 3.72
N ALA A 48 -14.16 -8.00 3.90
CA ALA A 48 -15.09 -8.37 4.97
C ALA A 48 -14.56 -7.98 6.35
N LYS A 49 -13.25 -8.16 6.59
CA LYS A 49 -12.59 -7.72 7.83
C LYS A 49 -12.69 -6.21 8.03
N ILE A 50 -12.32 -5.41 7.04
CA ILE A 50 -12.40 -3.94 7.12
C ILE A 50 -13.84 -3.49 7.38
N LEU A 51 -14.82 -4.04 6.65
CA LEU A 51 -16.23 -3.72 6.79
C LEU A 51 -16.84 -4.16 8.13
N HIS A 52 -16.27 -5.18 8.77
CA HIS A 52 -16.69 -5.63 10.09
C HIS A 52 -16.15 -4.69 11.18
N GLU A 53 -14.87 -4.35 11.09
CA GLU A 53 -14.15 -3.50 12.05
C GLU A 53 -14.57 -2.02 11.96
N ASN A 54 -15.03 -1.56 10.80
CA ASN A 54 -15.31 -0.15 10.54
C ASN A 54 -16.72 0.04 9.96
N LYS A 55 -17.61 0.63 10.77
CA LYS A 55 -18.98 0.98 10.35
C LYS A 55 -19.16 2.45 9.98
N ALA A 56 -18.35 3.33 10.57
CA ALA A 56 -18.33 4.73 10.23
C ALA A 56 -17.48 4.96 8.98
N VAL A 57 -18.09 5.51 7.93
CA VAL A 57 -17.40 6.01 6.75
C VAL A 57 -16.50 7.17 7.17
N GLN A 58 -15.22 7.08 6.84
CA GLN A 58 -14.24 8.12 7.14
C GLN A 58 -14.17 9.16 6.03
N ARG A 59 -14.50 8.76 4.80
CA ARG A 59 -14.42 9.62 3.62
C ARG A 59 -15.44 9.24 2.55
N LEU A 60 -15.97 10.26 1.88
CA LEU A 60 -16.74 10.08 0.65
C LEU A 60 -15.82 9.89 -0.55
N PHE A 61 -16.21 8.95 -1.42
CA PHE A 61 -15.56 8.68 -2.68
C PHE A 61 -15.93 9.73 -3.72
N THR A 62 -14.92 10.50 -4.14
CA THR A 62 -15.02 11.41 -5.28
C THR A 62 -14.39 10.72 -6.49
N PRO A 63 -15.16 10.42 -7.54
CA PRO A 63 -14.62 9.75 -8.70
C PRO A 63 -13.65 10.66 -9.45
N ARG A 64 -12.63 10.05 -10.05
CA ARG A 64 -11.73 10.75 -10.97
C ARG A 64 -12.41 10.90 -12.33
N GLU A 65 -12.29 12.08 -12.92
CA GLU A 65 -12.65 12.30 -14.32
C GLU A 65 -11.40 12.21 -15.20
N TYR A 66 -11.56 11.64 -16.39
CA TYR A 66 -10.54 11.61 -17.44
C TYR A 66 -11.17 11.86 -18.80
N PHE A 67 -10.38 12.36 -19.75
CA PHE A 67 -10.86 12.61 -21.11
C PHE A 67 -10.52 11.42 -22.00
N ILE A 68 -11.54 10.79 -22.61
CA ILE A 68 -11.38 9.80 -23.68
C ILE A 68 -11.93 10.44 -24.95
N GLN A 69 -11.08 10.58 -25.98
CA GLN A 69 -11.49 11.12 -27.29
C GLN A 69 -12.17 12.50 -27.21
N GLY A 70 -11.78 13.33 -26.23
CA GLY A 70 -12.35 14.67 -26.03
C GLY A 70 -13.58 14.72 -25.12
N GLU A 71 -14.12 13.58 -24.70
CA GLU A 71 -15.26 13.51 -23.79
C GLU A 71 -14.81 13.23 -22.36
N ALA A 72 -15.35 14.00 -21.41
CA ALA A 72 -15.15 13.77 -19.99
C ALA A 72 -15.87 12.47 -19.57
N THR A 73 -15.11 11.54 -19.02
CA THR A 73 -15.59 10.23 -18.57
C THR A 73 -15.24 10.04 -17.09
N THR A 74 -16.24 9.66 -16.30
CA THR A 74 -16.07 9.32 -14.89
C THR A 74 -15.47 7.92 -14.74
N ALA A 75 -14.40 7.82 -13.95
CA ALA A 75 -13.77 6.53 -13.67
C ALA A 75 -14.74 5.60 -12.95
N LYS A 76 -15.01 4.43 -13.53
CA LYS A 76 -15.79 3.37 -12.89
C LYS A 76 -14.89 2.42 -12.10
N PRO A 77 -15.05 2.32 -10.77
CA PRO A 77 -14.29 1.36 -9.97
C PRO A 77 -14.65 -0.07 -10.35
N LYS A 78 -13.66 -0.95 -10.29
CA LYS A 78 -13.77 -2.38 -10.55
C LYS A 78 -13.49 -3.15 -9.26
N PHE A 79 -14.26 -4.21 -9.03
CA PHE A 79 -14.15 -5.10 -7.87
C PHE A 79 -13.72 -6.52 -8.26
N ASP A 80 -13.12 -6.67 -9.44
CA ASP A 80 -12.69 -7.94 -10.03
C ASP A 80 -11.51 -8.61 -9.32
N THR A 81 -10.78 -7.86 -8.49
CA THR A 81 -9.60 -8.36 -7.75
C THR A 81 -9.65 -7.96 -6.29
N GLN A 82 -9.10 -8.83 -5.43
CA GLN A 82 -8.96 -8.55 -3.99
C GLN A 82 -8.24 -7.22 -3.76
N THR A 83 -7.16 -6.94 -4.51
CA THR A 83 -6.39 -5.71 -4.38
C THR A 83 -7.24 -4.47 -4.62
N ARG A 84 -8.03 -4.43 -5.70
CA ARG A 84 -8.89 -3.29 -6.02
C ARG A 84 -9.99 -3.09 -4.99
N ALA A 85 -10.72 -4.15 -4.65
CA ALA A 85 -11.78 -4.07 -3.64
C ALA A 85 -11.23 -3.66 -2.26
N THR A 86 -10.11 -4.24 -1.84
CA THR A 86 -9.46 -3.89 -0.56
C THR A 86 -9.01 -2.43 -0.57
N SER A 87 -8.42 -1.94 -1.66
CA SER A 87 -7.95 -0.55 -1.74
C SER A 87 -9.09 0.48 -1.65
N LEU A 88 -10.27 0.18 -2.20
CA LEU A 88 -11.47 1.01 -2.07
C LEU A 88 -12.03 0.97 -0.65
N ALA A 89 -12.10 -0.22 -0.04
CA ALA A 89 -12.50 -0.34 1.36
C ALA A 89 -11.58 0.45 2.28
N VAL A 90 -10.26 0.35 2.08
CA VAL A 90 -9.26 1.12 2.84
C VAL A 90 -9.45 2.62 2.63
N TYR A 91 -9.66 3.06 1.38
CA TYR A 91 -9.89 4.48 1.07
C TYR A 91 -11.10 5.06 1.82
N ILE A 92 -12.22 4.33 1.88
CA ILE A 92 -13.48 4.80 2.48
C ILE A 92 -13.47 4.72 4.01
N PHE A 93 -12.95 3.63 4.56
CA PHE A 93 -13.12 3.29 5.98
C PHE A 93 -11.90 3.54 6.86
N THR A 94 -10.73 3.79 6.27
CA THR A 94 -9.51 3.99 7.07
C THR A 94 -9.23 5.48 7.18
N PRO A 95 -8.82 5.97 8.37
CA PRO A 95 -8.15 7.26 8.48
C PRO A 95 -6.96 7.30 7.51
N THR A 96 -6.77 8.43 6.86
CA THR A 96 -5.66 8.63 5.94
C THR A 96 -4.97 9.93 6.31
N GLN A 97 -3.69 10.02 6.01
CA GLN A 97 -3.00 11.30 6.11
C GLN A 97 -3.47 12.21 4.98
N ASP A 98 -3.25 13.52 5.16
CA ASP A 98 -3.70 14.53 4.23
C ASP A 98 -3.21 14.30 2.80
N GLN A 99 -3.92 14.93 1.87
CA GLN A 99 -3.75 14.78 0.43
C GLN A 99 -2.28 15.06 0.12
N ASN A 100 -1.58 14.05 -0.41
CA ASN A 100 -0.18 14.24 -0.74
C ASN A 100 -0.06 14.47 -2.25
N PRO A 101 0.05 15.74 -2.70
CA PRO A 101 0.13 16.07 -4.11
C PRO A 101 1.42 15.56 -4.77
N LYS A 102 2.30 14.86 -4.06
CA LYS A 102 3.61 14.42 -4.55
C LYS A 102 3.60 13.02 -5.18
N CYS A 103 2.46 12.32 -5.24
CA CYS A 103 2.44 11.02 -5.90
C CYS A 103 2.52 11.18 -7.42
N LYS A 104 3.71 10.93 -7.99
CA LYS A 104 3.98 11.08 -9.43
C LYS A 104 3.04 10.22 -10.28
N GLN A 105 2.73 9.01 -9.81
CA GLN A 105 1.82 8.09 -10.51
C GLN A 105 0.38 8.60 -10.52
N CYS A 106 -0.10 9.18 -9.42
CA CYS A 106 -1.47 9.68 -9.36
C CYS A 106 -1.65 10.99 -10.14
N ASN A 107 -0.61 11.81 -10.22
CA ASN A 107 -0.63 13.05 -11.02
C ASN A 107 -0.43 12.80 -12.52
N SER A 108 0.04 11.61 -12.91
CA SER A 108 0.16 11.25 -14.31
C SER A 108 -1.22 11.18 -14.97
N PHE A 109 -1.29 11.58 -16.25
CA PHE A 109 -2.47 11.36 -17.10
C PHE A 109 -2.81 9.87 -17.23
N GLN A 110 -1.82 8.98 -17.04
CA GLN A 110 -1.97 7.54 -17.10
C GLN A 110 -2.39 6.90 -15.77
N SER A 111 -2.62 7.70 -14.71
CA SER A 111 -3.04 7.19 -13.41
C SER A 111 -4.28 6.33 -13.55
N ARG A 112 -4.24 5.12 -12.98
CA ARG A 112 -5.30 4.10 -13.11
C ARG A 112 -6.18 3.96 -11.86
N GLY A 113 -6.01 4.85 -10.89
CA GLY A 113 -6.83 4.89 -9.69
C GLY A 113 -8.19 5.54 -9.95
N PRO A 114 -9.30 5.03 -9.38
CA PRO A 114 -10.63 5.53 -9.65
C PRO A 114 -11.00 6.74 -8.80
N ALA A 115 -10.29 7.01 -7.70
CA ALA A 115 -10.53 8.18 -6.84
C ALA A 115 -9.78 9.40 -7.37
N SER A 116 -10.39 10.59 -7.26
CA SER A 116 -9.79 11.85 -7.70
C SER A 116 -8.57 12.24 -6.86
N ASP A 117 -8.55 11.89 -5.57
CA ASP A 117 -7.50 12.28 -4.64
C ASP A 117 -6.49 11.16 -4.30
N CYS A 118 -5.27 11.57 -3.97
CA CYS A 118 -4.17 10.67 -3.61
C CYS A 118 -3.98 10.62 -2.10
N ARG A 119 -4.23 9.46 -1.49
CA ARG A 119 -4.30 9.31 -0.03
C ARG A 119 -3.52 8.10 0.45
N VAL A 120 -2.74 8.28 1.50
CA VAL A 120 -1.98 7.20 2.15
C VAL A 120 -2.72 6.77 3.41
N PRO A 121 -3.14 5.50 3.53
CA PRO A 121 -3.77 5.01 4.75
C PRO A 121 -2.80 5.07 5.92
N THR A 122 -3.29 5.42 7.11
CA THR A 122 -2.48 5.40 8.33
C THR A 122 -2.20 3.97 8.79
N THR A 123 -3.03 3.03 8.39
CA THR A 123 -2.85 1.61 8.65
C THR A 123 -1.81 0.99 7.71
N LYS A 124 -1.26 -0.17 8.09
CA LYS A 124 -0.22 -0.89 7.32
C LYS A 124 -0.70 -1.44 5.97
N HIS A 125 -1.90 -1.09 5.51
CA HIS A 125 -2.40 -1.49 4.19
C HIS A 125 -1.59 -0.81 3.08
N GLY A 126 -1.29 -1.56 2.00
CA GLY A 126 -0.53 -1.02 0.87
C GLY A 126 0.94 -0.69 1.15
N ALA A 127 1.46 -0.97 2.35
CA ALA A 127 2.85 -0.74 2.75
C ALA A 127 3.34 0.71 2.48
N GLY A 128 2.51 1.69 2.83
CA GLY A 128 2.82 3.13 2.64
C GLY A 128 2.56 3.66 1.23
N ALA A 129 2.04 2.83 0.31
CA ALA A 129 1.54 3.31 -0.96
C ALA A 129 0.18 4.01 -0.81
N CYS A 130 -0.11 4.97 -1.68
CA CYS A 130 -1.44 5.56 -1.73
C CYS A 130 -2.49 4.55 -2.25
N THR A 131 -3.76 4.79 -1.90
CA THR A 131 -4.89 3.93 -2.28
C THR A 131 -5.03 3.76 -3.79
N ASN A 132 -4.80 4.80 -4.59
CA ASN A 132 -4.86 4.73 -6.05
C ASN A 132 -3.73 3.87 -6.67
N CYS A 133 -2.50 3.97 -6.15
CA CYS A 133 -1.41 3.08 -6.57
C CYS A 133 -1.64 1.65 -6.10
N TYR A 134 -2.18 1.49 -4.89
CA TYR A 134 -2.54 0.18 -4.36
C TYR A 134 -3.62 -0.49 -5.22
N TYR A 135 -4.70 0.24 -5.54
CA TYR A 135 -5.76 -0.18 -6.46
C TYR A 135 -5.21 -0.67 -7.81
N SER A 136 -4.25 0.08 -8.36
CA SER A 136 -3.65 -0.22 -9.66
C SER A 136 -2.69 -1.42 -9.62
N GLY A 137 -2.44 -2.02 -8.45
CA GLY A 137 -1.44 -3.07 -8.26
C GLY A 137 0.02 -2.56 -8.33
N GLN A 138 0.21 -1.24 -8.34
CA GLN A 138 1.53 -0.59 -8.47
C GLN A 138 2.03 -0.02 -7.14
N SER A 139 1.67 -0.66 -6.03
CA SER A 139 2.04 -0.19 -4.68
C SER A 139 3.56 -0.05 -4.50
N THR A 140 4.36 -0.93 -5.10
CA THR A 140 5.83 -0.92 -5.01
C THR A 140 6.48 0.24 -5.77
N ALA A 141 5.83 0.72 -6.83
CA ALA A 141 6.30 1.83 -7.64
C ALA A 141 5.83 3.20 -7.12
N CYS A 142 4.87 3.24 -6.19
CA CYS A 142 4.32 4.47 -5.64
C CYS A 142 5.44 5.37 -5.07
N SER A 143 5.57 6.60 -5.60
CA SER A 143 6.65 7.51 -5.20
C SER A 143 6.62 7.85 -3.70
N LEU A 144 5.44 7.86 -3.08
CA LEU A 144 5.29 8.11 -1.64
C LEU A 144 5.88 6.97 -0.80
N ARG A 145 5.62 5.73 -1.21
CA ARG A 145 6.21 4.55 -0.56
C ARG A 145 7.73 4.54 -0.71
N ILE A 146 8.23 4.88 -1.89
CA ILE A 146 9.67 4.91 -2.16
C ILE A 146 10.34 5.97 -1.28
N ALA A 147 9.78 7.19 -1.23
CA ALA A 147 10.30 8.27 -0.39
C ALA A 147 10.29 7.89 1.10
N ALA A 148 9.17 7.37 1.62
CA ALA A 148 9.09 6.94 3.02
C ALA A 148 10.10 5.83 3.36
N LYS A 149 10.35 4.90 2.41
CA LYS A 149 11.36 3.86 2.59
C LYS A 149 12.79 4.42 2.58
N GLN A 150 13.06 5.42 1.73
CA GLN A 150 14.37 6.08 1.69
C GLN A 150 14.65 6.82 2.99
N GLU A 151 13.69 7.59 3.49
CA GLU A 151 13.80 8.29 4.77
C GLU A 151 14.09 7.33 5.93
N GLN A 152 13.40 6.17 6.00
CA GLN A 152 13.68 5.14 7.01
C GLN A 152 15.09 4.55 6.90
N VAL A 153 15.60 4.36 5.68
CA VAL A 153 16.96 3.86 5.45
C VAL A 153 17.99 4.90 5.87
N GLU A 154 17.77 6.17 5.54
CA GLU A 154 18.63 7.29 5.94
C GLU A 154 18.66 7.48 7.45
N GLU A 155 17.50 7.41 8.12
CA GLU A 155 17.40 7.49 9.58
C GLU A 155 18.10 6.31 10.26
N SER A 156 17.95 5.11 9.72
CA SER A 156 18.63 3.91 10.23
C SER A 156 20.14 4.02 10.07
N ALA A 157 20.61 4.48 8.90
CA ALA A 157 22.03 4.73 8.64
C ALA A 157 22.59 5.82 9.56
N LYS A 158 21.81 6.88 9.85
CA LYS A 158 22.20 7.92 10.80
C LYS A 158 22.34 7.38 12.22
N LYS A 159 21.38 6.59 12.70
CA LYS A 159 21.42 5.95 14.02
C LYS A 159 22.57 4.94 14.15
N GLU A 160 22.86 4.21 13.07
CA GLU A 160 24.00 3.31 13.02
C GLU A 160 25.31 4.10 13.08
N LYS A 161 25.44 5.18 12.30
CA LYS A 161 26.60 6.07 12.34
C LYS A 161 26.80 6.69 13.74
N GLU A 162 25.75 7.21 14.37
CA GLU A 162 25.80 7.75 15.74
C GLU A 162 26.24 6.70 16.76
N ARG A 163 25.83 5.43 16.59
CA ARG A 163 26.29 4.32 17.44
C ARG A 163 27.79 4.04 17.27
N PHE A 164 28.32 4.15 16.06
CA PHE A 164 29.74 3.93 15.78
C PHE A 164 30.61 5.12 16.17
N GLU A 165 30.12 6.36 16.05
CA GLU A 165 30.82 7.58 16.49
C GLU A 165 30.96 7.70 18.02
N MET A 166 30.31 6.82 18.78
CA MET A 166 30.44 6.73 20.24
C MET A 166 31.81 6.20 20.73
N TYR A 167 32.69 5.80 19.80
CA TYR A 167 34.04 5.30 20.09
C TYR A 167 35.04 6.13 19.28
N THR A 168 35.77 7.02 19.94
CA THR A 168 36.89 7.73 19.30
C THR A 168 38.13 6.84 19.27
N SER A 169 39.06 7.08 18.34
CA SER A 169 40.35 6.36 18.29
C SER A 169 41.07 6.41 19.64
N ASP A 170 41.06 7.58 20.27
CA ASP A 170 41.68 7.80 21.58
C ASP A 170 41.04 6.95 22.69
N GLN A 171 39.72 6.71 22.63
CA GLN A 171 39.03 5.83 23.58
C GLN A 171 39.32 4.35 23.33
N LEU A 172 39.60 3.95 22.08
CA LEU A 172 39.98 2.58 21.74
C LEU A 172 41.42 2.27 22.20
N ASP A 173 42.31 3.28 22.18
CA ASP A 173 43.69 3.15 22.64
C ASP A 173 43.81 3.03 24.18
N GLU A 174 42.81 3.50 24.92
CA GLU A 174 42.73 3.38 26.39
C GLU A 174 42.08 2.08 26.88
N LEU A 175 41.51 1.26 25.98
CA LEU A 175 40.86 0.00 26.36
C LEU A 175 41.88 -1.11 26.63
N PRO A 176 41.64 -1.97 27.64
CA PRO A 176 42.44 -3.17 27.86
C PRO A 176 42.45 -4.09 26.64
N GLU A 177 43.58 -4.75 26.38
CA GLU A 177 43.78 -5.66 25.24
C GLU A 177 42.72 -6.78 25.19
N GLU A 178 42.33 -7.32 26.34
CA GLU A 178 41.27 -8.31 26.49
C GLU A 178 39.91 -7.82 25.93
N LEU A 179 39.59 -6.55 26.17
CA LEU A 179 38.34 -5.93 25.72
C LEU A 179 38.36 -5.67 24.20
N LEU A 180 39.53 -5.33 23.65
CA LEU A 180 39.74 -5.19 22.21
C LEU A 180 39.61 -6.54 21.48
N GLU A 181 40.10 -7.63 22.06
CA GLU A 181 39.93 -8.98 21.50
C GLU A 181 38.47 -9.44 21.50
N GLU A 182 37.74 -9.23 22.60
CA GLU A 182 36.30 -9.52 22.68
C GLU A 182 35.51 -8.73 21.62
N TRP A 183 35.86 -7.45 21.44
CA TRP A 183 35.29 -6.60 20.41
C TRP A 183 35.58 -7.08 19.00
N ALA A 184 36.84 -7.40 18.71
CA ALA A 184 37.24 -7.95 17.41
C ALA A 184 36.49 -9.26 17.10
N GLN A 185 36.26 -10.09 18.13
CA GLN A 185 35.49 -11.32 18.00
C GLN A 185 34.00 -11.05 17.73
N MET A 186 33.38 -10.11 18.44
CA MET A 186 31.99 -9.68 18.17
C MET A 186 31.82 -9.17 16.73
N VAL A 187 32.74 -8.34 16.24
CA VAL A 187 32.71 -7.83 14.85
C VAL A 187 32.86 -8.97 13.84
N LYS A 188 33.80 -9.91 14.07
CA LYS A 188 33.97 -11.09 13.21
C LYS A 188 32.69 -11.94 13.15
N ASP A 189 32.05 -12.16 14.29
CA ASP A 189 30.82 -12.95 14.38
C ASP A 189 29.64 -12.23 13.72
N GLU A 190 29.54 -10.91 13.85
CA GLU A 190 28.52 -10.13 13.16
C GLU A 190 28.71 -10.13 11.63
N ILE A 191 29.95 -10.00 11.14
CA ILE A 191 30.29 -10.14 9.71
C ILE A 191 29.92 -11.54 9.20
N LYS A 192 30.27 -12.59 9.96
CA LYS A 192 29.96 -13.97 9.61
C LYS A 192 28.45 -14.21 9.55
N ASN A 193 27.70 -13.70 10.53
CA ASN A 193 26.24 -13.77 10.58
C ASN A 193 25.56 -12.99 9.46
N LYS A 194 26.06 -11.78 9.12
CA LYS A 194 25.57 -11.00 7.97
C LYS A 194 25.85 -11.70 6.63
N ARG A 195 27.00 -12.37 6.49
CA ARG A 195 27.32 -13.19 5.29
C ARG A 195 26.40 -14.39 5.14
N SER A 196 26.19 -15.17 6.21
CA SER A 196 25.28 -16.31 6.17
C SER A 196 23.81 -15.90 6.00
N ALA A 197 23.39 -14.74 6.52
CA ALA A 197 22.05 -14.18 6.28
C ALA A 197 21.87 -13.60 4.86
N GLY A 198 22.92 -13.00 4.28
CA GLY A 198 22.93 -12.49 2.91
C GLY A 198 22.85 -13.58 1.85
N ASP A 199 23.49 -14.73 2.10
CA ASP A 199 23.50 -15.89 1.20
C ASP A 199 22.11 -16.58 1.13
N VAL A 200 21.31 -16.49 2.20
CA VAL A 200 19.93 -16.99 2.23
C VAL A 200 18.99 -16.16 1.35
N ARG A 201 19.23 -14.85 1.20
CA ARG A 201 18.35 -13.95 0.39
C ARG A 201 18.56 -14.09 -1.11
N LEU A 202 19.75 -14.49 -1.58
CA LEU A 202 20.03 -14.66 -3.01
C LEU A 202 19.49 -15.99 -3.58
N ARG A 203 19.33 -17.03 -2.76
CA ARG A 203 18.82 -18.34 -3.23
C ARG A 203 17.30 -18.39 -3.44
N SER A 204 16.52 -17.49 -2.84
CA SER A 204 15.05 -17.43 -2.99
C SER A 204 14.55 -16.71 -4.25
N ALA A 205 15.41 -15.99 -4.99
CA ALA A 205 15.03 -15.27 -6.21
C ALA A 205 15.20 -16.08 -7.51
N GLY A 206 15.79 -17.27 -7.44
CA GLY A 206 16.23 -18.05 -8.61
C GLY A 206 15.54 -19.40 -8.79
N ARG A 207 14.20 -19.47 -8.75
CA ARG A 207 13.48 -20.70 -9.14
C ARG A 207 12.13 -20.42 -9.80
N LYS A 208 12.16 -19.75 -10.96
CA LYS A 208 11.12 -19.84 -11.99
C LYS A 208 11.78 -20.11 -13.35
N LYS A 209 12.18 -21.36 -13.59
CA LYS A 209 12.25 -21.94 -14.94
C LYS A 209 11.04 -22.86 -15.09
N GLY A 210 9.90 -22.29 -15.46
CA GLY A 210 8.91 -23.01 -16.27
C GLY A 210 9.33 -22.74 -17.72
N GLY A 211 9.62 -23.74 -18.54
CA GLY A 211 8.68 -24.78 -18.91
C GLY A 211 8.04 -24.38 -20.23
N TRP A 212 8.86 -24.26 -21.28
CA TRP A 212 8.37 -24.18 -22.66
C TRP A 212 8.18 -25.62 -23.14
N GLY A 213 6.96 -26.12 -22.94
CA GLY A 213 6.46 -27.36 -23.53
C GLY A 213 5.66 -27.02 -24.78
N ASN A 214 6.03 -27.66 -25.89
CA ASN A 214 5.46 -27.59 -27.24
C ASN A 214 3.94 -27.77 -27.30
N ARG A 215 3.31 -27.20 -28.33
CA ARG A 215 2.15 -27.79 -29.00
C ARG A 215 2.05 -27.29 -30.45
N GLU A 216 2.60 -28.09 -31.36
CA GLU A 216 1.88 -28.88 -32.39
C GLU A 216 1.37 -28.02 -33.55
N GLN A 217 2.19 -27.99 -34.61
CA GLN A 217 1.70 -27.94 -36.00
C GLN A 217 1.49 -29.38 -36.42
N GLU A 218 0.26 -29.75 -36.79
CA GLU A 218 -0.03 -30.83 -37.73
C GLU A 218 -1.49 -30.69 -38.22
N ASN A 219 -1.63 -30.61 -39.54
CA ASN A 219 -2.82 -30.55 -40.41
C ASN A 219 -3.67 -29.27 -40.43
#